data_AF-A0AAW4ZU42-F1
#
_entry.id   AF-A0AAW4ZU42-F1
#
_cell.length_a   1.000
_cell.length_b   1.000
_cell.length_c   1.000
_cell.angle_alpha   90.00
_cell.angle_beta   90.00
_cell.angle_gamma   90.00
#
_symmetry.space_group_name_H-M   'P 1'
#
loop_
_entity.id
_entity.type
_entity.pdbx_description
1 polymer ?
#
loop_
_entity_poly.entity_id
_entity_poly.type
_entity_poly.pdbx_seq_one_letter_code
_entity_poly.pdbx_strand_id
1 'polypeptide(L)'
;MTEEAVESQLKPKWVFQALVLSKDDIIGYLAYSLYKFKKDELATFLRKSGVLEPQIKQRLHDFHDNALVSQNTLNEYRDLAEKILLNINNNTEKEIKKQLEKNNIKNNIKNKKLFKNSMLSVSNKERDIERIIENRVNAEIDKIKSAAHTYQKPALFIRFLIWIRDGFSGVFATSILILLFYAYAGLIADDDTRKNLKQGVIKEFADLVSENPLPSRPSNIVLSK
;
A
#
# COMPACT_ATOMS: atom_id res chain seq x y z
N MET A 1 -85.25 32.84 -18.88
CA MET A 1 -84.66 31.58 -19.39
C MET A 1 -83.41 31.34 -18.57
N THR A 2 -83.42 30.23 -17.85
CA THR A 2 -82.76 29.98 -16.58
C THR A 2 -81.24 29.73 -16.71
N GLU A 3 -80.47 30.24 -15.75
CA GLU A 3 -79.04 29.90 -15.55
C GLU A 3 -78.81 28.39 -15.39
N GLU A 4 -79.82 27.64 -14.92
CA GLU A 4 -79.79 26.17 -14.87
C GLU A 4 -79.61 25.48 -16.24
N ALA A 5 -79.99 26.14 -17.34
CA ALA A 5 -79.82 25.56 -18.67
C ALA A 5 -78.35 25.57 -19.15
N VAL A 6 -77.55 26.52 -18.67
CA VAL A 6 -76.13 26.67 -19.07
C VAL A 6 -75.23 25.71 -18.28
N GLU A 7 -75.55 25.43 -17.02
CA GLU A 7 -74.74 24.54 -16.17
C GLU A 7 -74.87 23.04 -16.53
N SER A 8 -75.94 22.68 -17.25
CA SER A 8 -76.15 21.30 -17.74
C SER A 8 -75.20 20.85 -18.87
N GLN A 9 -74.44 21.77 -19.48
CA GLN A 9 -73.58 21.47 -20.65
C GLN A 9 -72.11 21.17 -20.33
N LEU A 10 -71.67 21.24 -19.07
CA LEU A 10 -70.26 21.05 -18.69
C LEU A 10 -69.96 19.75 -17.93
N LYS A 11 -70.92 18.82 -17.82
CA LYS A 11 -70.59 17.50 -17.25
C LYS A 11 -69.73 16.71 -18.26
N PRO A 12 -68.50 16.30 -17.88
CA PRO A 12 -67.64 15.55 -18.77
C PRO A 12 -68.34 14.24 -19.13
N LYS A 13 -68.62 14.03 -20.42
CA LYS A 13 -69.15 12.75 -20.93
C LYS A 13 -68.16 11.59 -20.77
N TRP A 14 -66.92 11.89 -20.40
CA TRP A 14 -65.82 10.93 -20.38
C TRP A 14 -65.13 10.95 -19.01
N VAL A 15 -65.10 9.81 -18.32
CA VAL A 15 -64.40 9.65 -17.02
C VAL A 15 -62.93 10.06 -17.12
N PHE A 16 -62.30 9.90 -18.29
CA PHE A 16 -60.94 10.38 -18.51
C PHE A 16 -60.81 11.90 -18.32
N GLN A 17 -61.72 12.68 -18.90
CA GLN A 17 -61.70 14.15 -18.78
C GLN A 17 -62.09 14.60 -17.36
N ALA A 18 -62.85 13.78 -16.64
CA ALA A 18 -63.20 14.04 -15.25
C ALA A 18 -62.03 13.77 -14.29
N LEU A 19 -61.15 12.82 -14.63
CA LEU A 19 -60.02 12.42 -13.78
C LEU A 19 -58.69 13.09 -14.17
N VAL A 20 -58.44 13.37 -15.44
CA VAL A 20 -57.16 13.90 -15.96
C VAL A 20 -57.32 15.37 -16.27
N LEU A 21 -56.76 16.22 -15.41
CA LEU A 21 -56.94 17.67 -15.50
C LEU A 21 -55.95 18.34 -16.46
N SER A 22 -54.78 17.73 -16.66
CA SER A 22 -53.74 18.25 -17.55
C SER A 22 -52.89 17.12 -18.14
N LYS A 23 -52.04 17.45 -19.13
CA LYS A 23 -51.11 16.50 -19.75
C LYS A 23 -50.05 15.97 -18.78
N ASP A 24 -49.81 16.68 -17.69
CA ASP A 24 -48.79 16.34 -16.69
C ASP A 24 -49.44 15.79 -15.40
N ASP A 25 -50.75 15.54 -15.39
CA ASP A 25 -51.49 15.03 -14.25
C ASP A 25 -51.28 13.51 -14.07
N ILE A 26 -50.11 13.14 -13.56
CA ILE A 26 -49.73 11.74 -13.26
C ILE A 26 -50.77 11.08 -12.34
N ILE A 27 -51.27 11.82 -11.35
CA ILE A 27 -52.31 11.33 -10.43
C ILE A 27 -53.58 11.03 -11.20
N GLY A 28 -54.01 11.91 -12.10
CA GLY A 28 -55.16 11.69 -12.97
C GLY A 28 -55.01 10.46 -13.86
N TYR A 29 -53.84 10.27 -14.49
CA TYR A 29 -53.59 9.07 -15.31
C TYR A 29 -53.65 7.79 -14.50
N LEU A 30 -53.05 7.80 -13.31
CA LEU A 30 -53.08 6.66 -12.40
C LEU A 30 -54.51 6.41 -11.90
N ALA A 31 -55.25 7.45 -11.52
CA ALA A 31 -56.65 7.37 -11.12
C ALA A 31 -57.53 6.77 -12.23
N TYR A 32 -57.32 7.17 -13.48
CA TYR A 32 -58.03 6.61 -14.63
C TYR A 32 -57.71 5.12 -14.83
N SER A 33 -56.45 4.72 -14.63
CA SER A 33 -56.07 3.31 -14.70
C SER A 33 -56.73 2.48 -13.58
N LEU A 34 -56.85 3.04 -12.37
CA LEU A 34 -57.56 2.40 -11.25
C LEU A 34 -59.06 2.26 -11.54
N TYR A 35 -59.68 3.29 -12.12
CA TYR A 35 -61.06 3.21 -12.60
C TYR A 35 -61.24 2.07 -13.62
N LYS A 36 -60.36 1.99 -14.62
CA LYS A 36 -60.40 0.94 -15.65
C LYS A 36 -60.21 -0.44 -15.05
N PHE A 37 -59.29 -0.58 -14.11
CA PHE A 37 -59.06 -1.81 -13.36
C PHE A 37 -60.32 -2.25 -12.61
N LYS A 38 -60.99 -1.33 -11.89
CA LYS A 38 -62.24 -1.65 -11.18
C LYS A 38 -63.40 -2.00 -12.11
N LYS A 39 -63.50 -1.32 -13.25
CA LYS A 39 -64.49 -1.67 -14.27
C LYS A 39 -64.27 -3.08 -14.83
N ASP A 40 -63.02 -3.47 -15.05
CA ASP A 40 -62.66 -4.81 -15.52
C ASP A 40 -62.86 -5.89 -14.44
N GLU A 41 -62.53 -5.57 -13.18
CA GLU A 41 -62.79 -6.43 -12.03
C GLU A 41 -64.29 -6.74 -11.89
N LEU A 42 -65.14 -5.71 -12.04
CA LEU A 42 -66.60 -5.87 -12.05
C LEU A 42 -67.07 -6.75 -13.22
N ALA A 43 -66.56 -6.52 -14.43
CA ALA A 43 -66.92 -7.32 -15.60
C ALA A 43 -66.53 -8.80 -15.39
N THR A 44 -65.32 -9.04 -14.90
CA THR A 44 -64.79 -10.38 -14.63
C THR A 44 -65.59 -11.09 -13.55
N PHE A 45 -65.95 -10.37 -12.49
CA PHE A 45 -66.81 -10.90 -11.42
C PHE A 45 -68.17 -11.32 -11.97
N LEU A 46 -68.86 -10.45 -12.72
CA LEU A 46 -70.19 -10.76 -13.27
C LEU A 46 -70.17 -11.95 -14.23
N ARG A 47 -69.13 -12.08 -15.06
CA ARG A 47 -68.94 -13.26 -15.94
C ARG A 47 -68.76 -14.53 -15.13
N LYS A 48 -67.92 -14.50 -14.09
CA LYS A 48 -67.70 -15.65 -13.20
C LYS A 48 -68.98 -16.06 -12.45
N SER A 49 -69.85 -15.09 -12.15
CA SER A 49 -71.16 -15.33 -11.53
C SER A 49 -72.23 -15.84 -12.51
N GLY A 50 -71.91 -16.06 -13.79
CA GLY A 50 -72.84 -16.61 -14.78
C GLY A 50 -73.87 -15.61 -15.30
N VAL A 51 -73.64 -14.30 -15.11
CA VAL A 51 -74.53 -13.26 -15.63
C VAL A 51 -74.41 -13.19 -17.16
N LEU A 52 -75.53 -13.01 -17.85
CA LEU A 52 -75.55 -12.92 -19.32
C LEU A 52 -74.90 -11.62 -19.81
N GLU A 53 -74.13 -11.69 -20.89
CA GLU A 53 -73.39 -10.55 -21.48
C GLU A 53 -74.22 -9.27 -21.70
N PRO A 54 -75.50 -9.31 -22.13
CA PRO A 54 -76.33 -8.11 -22.23
C PRO A 54 -76.51 -7.39 -20.88
N GLN A 55 -76.72 -8.15 -19.80
CA GLN A 55 -76.87 -7.60 -18.45
C GLN A 55 -75.53 -7.07 -17.93
N ILE A 56 -74.41 -7.73 -18.26
CA ILE A 56 -73.07 -7.24 -17.91
C ILE A 56 -72.83 -5.87 -18.55
N LYS A 57 -73.12 -5.71 -19.85
CA LYS A 57 -72.97 -4.43 -20.54
C LYS A 57 -73.78 -3.31 -19.87
N GLN A 58 -75.02 -3.60 -19.48
CA GLN A 58 -75.86 -2.65 -18.74
C GLN A 58 -75.23 -2.28 -17.40
N ARG A 59 -74.81 -3.25 -16.59
CA ARG A 59 -74.16 -2.99 -15.29
C ARG A 59 -72.86 -2.18 -15.42
N LEU A 60 -72.09 -2.41 -16.49
CA LEU A 60 -70.87 -1.64 -16.78
C LEU A 60 -71.16 -0.23 -17.26
N HIS A 61 -72.32 0.00 -17.87
CA HIS A 61 -72.83 1.33 -18.22
C HIS A 61 -73.25 2.06 -16.95
N ASP A 62 -74.07 1.43 -16.11
CA ASP A 62 -74.51 1.99 -14.83
C ASP A 62 -73.30 2.35 -13.94
N PHE A 63 -72.28 1.49 -13.89
CA PHE A 63 -71.03 1.77 -13.20
C PHE A 63 -70.30 3.01 -13.74
N HIS A 64 -70.29 3.20 -15.06
CA HIS A 64 -69.68 4.37 -15.68
C HIS A 64 -70.44 5.65 -15.36
N ASP A 65 -71.76 5.61 -15.46
CA ASP A 65 -72.60 6.77 -15.18
C ASP A 65 -72.52 7.17 -13.70
N ASN A 66 -72.57 6.19 -12.79
CA ASN A 66 -72.42 6.43 -11.36
C ASN A 66 -71.07 7.08 -11.03
N ALA A 67 -70.00 6.66 -11.70
CA ALA A 67 -68.68 7.26 -11.52
C ALA A 67 -68.63 8.72 -12.00
N LEU A 68 -69.41 9.10 -13.03
CA LEU A 68 -69.49 10.48 -13.52
C LEU A 68 -70.41 11.37 -12.68
N VAL A 69 -71.44 10.79 -12.05
CA VAL A 69 -72.39 11.53 -11.21
C VAL A 69 -71.79 11.84 -9.83
N SER A 70 -70.99 10.92 -9.29
CA SER A 70 -70.41 11.03 -7.95
C SER A 70 -69.00 11.61 -7.99
N GLN A 71 -68.88 12.90 -7.64
CA GLN A 71 -67.55 13.52 -7.47
C GLN A 71 -66.72 12.83 -6.39
N ASN A 72 -67.36 12.30 -5.34
CA ASN A 72 -66.68 11.53 -4.29
C ASN A 72 -65.99 10.29 -4.87
N THR A 73 -66.63 9.57 -5.78
CA THR A 73 -66.06 8.38 -6.41
C THR A 73 -64.84 8.73 -7.29
N LEU A 74 -64.89 9.86 -7.99
CA LEU A 74 -63.73 10.36 -8.74
C LEU A 74 -62.57 10.74 -7.80
N ASN A 75 -62.88 11.41 -6.70
CA ASN A 75 -61.90 11.79 -5.69
C ASN A 75 -61.28 10.55 -5.02
N GLU A 76 -62.06 9.50 -4.73
CA GLU A 76 -61.55 8.24 -4.20
C GLU A 76 -60.48 7.62 -5.11
N TYR A 77 -60.68 7.62 -6.43
CA TYR A 77 -59.67 7.15 -7.37
C TYR A 77 -58.40 8.01 -7.37
N ARG A 78 -58.54 9.33 -7.25
CA ARG A 78 -57.41 10.25 -7.14
C ARG A 78 -56.65 10.07 -5.83
N ASP A 79 -57.34 9.94 -4.71
CA ASP A 79 -56.76 9.71 -3.38
C ASP A 79 -56.01 8.37 -3.33
N LEU A 80 -56.57 7.32 -3.94
CA LEU A 80 -55.90 6.02 -4.06
C LEU A 80 -54.65 6.10 -4.93
N ALA A 81 -54.72 6.81 -6.06
CA ALA A 81 -53.58 7.05 -6.93
C ALA A 81 -52.46 7.80 -6.18
N GLU A 82 -52.80 8.85 -5.44
CA GLU A 82 -51.86 9.61 -4.62
C GLU A 82 -51.21 8.71 -3.55
N LYS A 83 -52.00 7.92 -2.82
CA LYS A 83 -51.47 6.97 -1.82
C LYS A 83 -50.50 5.96 -2.44
N ILE A 84 -50.80 5.43 -3.62
CA ILE A 84 -49.91 4.50 -4.34
C ILE A 84 -48.59 5.21 -4.69
N LEU A 85 -48.67 6.41 -5.26
CA LEU A 85 -47.50 7.18 -5.66
C LEU A 85 -46.61 7.54 -4.46
N LEU A 86 -47.21 8.01 -3.37
CA LEU A 86 -46.51 8.30 -2.12
C LEU A 86 -45.84 7.04 -1.54
N ASN A 87 -46.52 5.90 -1.58
CA ASN A 87 -45.95 4.64 -1.12
C ASN A 87 -44.75 4.20 -1.97
N ILE A 88 -44.85 4.31 -3.31
CA ILE A 88 -43.73 4.03 -4.22
C ILE A 88 -42.55 4.93 -3.88
N ASN A 89 -42.79 6.24 -3.79
CA ASN A 89 -41.73 7.21 -3.49
C ASN A 89 -41.03 6.91 -2.15
N ASN A 90 -41.81 6.68 -1.09
CA ASN A 90 -41.28 6.37 0.24
C ASN A 90 -40.49 5.05 0.24
N ASN A 91 -40.94 4.04 -0.50
CA ASN A 91 -40.23 2.76 -0.58
C ASN A 91 -38.94 2.89 -1.40
N THR A 92 -38.96 3.65 -2.49
CA THR A 92 -37.77 3.96 -3.29
C THR A 92 -36.75 4.73 -2.46
N GLU A 93 -37.17 5.73 -1.69
CA GLU A 93 -36.26 6.48 -0.81
C GLU A 93 -35.62 5.57 0.25
N LYS A 94 -36.42 4.70 0.89
CA LYS A 94 -35.91 3.73 1.87
C LYS A 94 -34.89 2.77 1.24
N GLU A 95 -35.15 2.27 0.04
CA GLU A 95 -34.24 1.35 -0.64
C GLU A 95 -32.95 2.05 -1.06
N ILE A 96 -33.02 3.29 -1.56
CA ILE A 96 -31.84 4.10 -1.88
C ILE A 96 -30.97 4.30 -0.62
N LYS A 97 -31.57 4.72 0.50
CA LYS A 97 -30.84 4.90 1.77
C LYS A 97 -30.14 3.61 2.20
N LYS A 98 -30.86 2.48 2.17
CA LYS A 98 -30.33 1.17 2.50
C LYS A 98 -29.17 0.76 1.59
N GLN A 99 -29.24 1.03 0.29
CA GLN A 99 -28.16 0.73 -0.65
C GLN A 99 -26.93 1.60 -0.41
N LEU A 100 -27.12 2.90 -0.13
CA LEU A 100 -26.03 3.81 0.20
C LEU A 100 -25.31 3.38 1.49
N GLU A 101 -26.05 3.04 2.55
CA GLU A 101 -25.48 2.53 3.79
C GLU A 101 -24.68 1.25 3.57
N LYS A 102 -25.24 0.30 2.82
CA LYS A 102 -24.57 -0.97 2.48
C LYS A 102 -23.29 -0.72 1.67
N ASN A 103 -23.30 0.21 0.74
CA ASN A 103 -22.13 0.56 -0.06
C ASN A 103 -21.06 1.26 0.77
N ASN A 104 -21.45 2.17 1.66
CA ASN A 104 -20.53 2.84 2.59
C ASN A 104 -19.86 1.83 3.53
N ILE A 105 -20.61 0.90 4.11
CA ILE A 105 -20.07 -0.15 4.97
C ILE A 105 -19.10 -1.04 4.18
N LYS A 106 -19.48 -1.49 2.98
CA LYS A 106 -18.60 -2.29 2.11
C LYS A 106 -17.30 -1.56 1.76
N ASN A 107 -17.39 -0.29 1.40
CA ASN A 107 -16.23 0.53 1.06
C ASN A 107 -15.32 0.73 2.27
N ASN A 108 -15.89 1.00 3.45
CA ASN A 108 -15.12 1.12 4.69
C ASN A 108 -14.40 -0.19 5.05
N ILE A 109 -15.06 -1.34 4.91
CA ILE A 109 -14.44 -2.65 5.14
C ILE A 109 -13.31 -2.89 4.12
N LYS A 110 -13.55 -2.60 2.84
CA LYS A 110 -12.55 -2.75 1.77
C LYS A 110 -11.33 -1.87 2.02
N ASN A 111 -11.54 -0.61 2.35
CA ASN A 111 -10.48 0.36 2.65
C ASN A 111 -9.69 -0.06 3.89
N LYS A 112 -10.35 -0.53 4.95
CA LYS A 112 -9.69 -1.06 6.15
C LYS A 112 -8.84 -2.29 5.83
N LYS A 113 -9.32 -3.20 4.98
CA LYS A 113 -8.55 -4.37 4.52
C LYS A 113 -7.35 -3.95 3.67
N LEU A 114 -7.53 -3.03 2.73
CA LEU A 114 -6.45 -2.49 1.90
C LEU A 114 -5.36 -1.84 2.77
N PHE A 115 -5.75 -1.00 3.73
CA PHE A 115 -4.84 -0.36 4.67
C PHE A 115 -4.07 -1.36 5.54
N LYS A 116 -4.76 -2.41 6.02
CA LYS A 116 -4.10 -3.49 6.78
C LYS A 116 -3.08 -4.24 5.92
N ASN A 117 -3.42 -4.56 4.69
CA ASN A 117 -2.52 -5.26 3.77
C ASN A 117 -1.30 -4.40 3.40
N SER A 118 -1.49 -3.11 3.16
CA SER A 118 -0.38 -2.20 2.91
C SER A 118 0.55 -2.10 4.12
N MET A 119 0.00 -1.96 5.33
CA MET A 119 0.78 -1.98 6.58
C MET A 119 1.62 -3.26 6.73
N LEU A 120 1.01 -4.44 6.50
CA LEU A 120 1.72 -5.71 6.57
C LEU A 120 2.85 -5.80 5.53
N SER A 121 2.63 -5.29 4.32
CA SER A 121 3.66 -5.28 3.27
C SER A 121 4.84 -4.38 3.61
N VAL A 122 4.59 -3.23 4.27
CA VAL A 122 5.65 -2.32 4.74
C VAL A 122 6.44 -2.98 5.85
N SER A 123 5.77 -3.54 6.86
CA SER A 123 6.44 -4.24 7.97
C SER A 123 7.26 -5.44 7.48
N ASN A 124 6.77 -6.20 6.50
CA ASN A 124 7.55 -7.29 5.91
C ASN A 124 8.82 -6.77 5.21
N LYS A 125 8.71 -5.69 4.43
CA LYS A 125 9.86 -5.05 3.79
C LYS A 125 10.88 -4.54 4.80
N GLU A 126 10.45 -3.96 5.91
CA GLU A 126 11.33 -3.50 6.99
C GLU A 126 12.15 -4.67 7.56
N ARG A 127 11.50 -5.79 7.89
CA ARG A 127 12.21 -6.99 8.38
C ARG A 127 13.17 -7.58 7.34
N ASP A 128 12.80 -7.54 6.07
CA ASP A 128 13.66 -8.04 5.01
C ASP A 128 14.90 -7.15 4.84
N ILE A 129 14.74 -5.82 4.95
CA ILE A 129 15.87 -4.87 4.97
C ILE A 129 16.77 -5.15 6.17
N GLU A 130 16.20 -5.33 7.36
CA GLU A 130 16.95 -5.61 8.58
C GLU A 130 17.78 -6.90 8.45
N ARG A 131 17.18 -7.97 7.93
CA ARG A 131 17.90 -9.23 7.62
C ARG A 131 19.01 -9.02 6.59
N ILE A 132 18.80 -8.21 5.55
CA ILE A 132 19.83 -7.92 4.55
C ILE A 132 21.00 -7.18 5.20
N ILE A 133 20.73 -6.22 6.08
CA ILE A 133 21.74 -5.46 6.83
C ILE A 133 22.51 -6.43 7.74
N GLU A 134 21.83 -7.21 8.57
CA GLU A 134 22.46 -8.19 9.46
C GLU A 134 23.34 -9.18 8.69
N ASN A 135 22.84 -9.73 7.58
CA ASN A 135 23.60 -10.67 6.75
C ASN A 135 24.86 -10.02 6.14
N ARG A 136 24.76 -8.76 5.69
CA ARG A 136 25.93 -8.02 5.17
C ARG A 136 26.94 -7.73 6.27
N VAL A 137 26.49 -7.26 7.44
CA VAL A 137 27.36 -7.00 8.59
C VAL A 137 28.06 -8.28 9.02
N ASN A 138 27.33 -9.39 9.16
CA ASN A 138 27.92 -10.69 9.52
C ASN A 138 28.92 -11.18 8.47
N ALA A 139 28.62 -11.03 7.17
CA ALA A 139 29.56 -11.39 6.11
C ALA A 139 30.84 -10.54 6.14
N GLU A 140 30.75 -9.24 6.47
CA GLU A 140 31.92 -8.39 6.67
C GLU A 140 32.73 -8.78 7.92
N ILE A 141 32.05 -9.07 9.03
CA ILE A 141 32.69 -9.59 10.25
C ILE A 141 33.43 -10.90 9.95
N ASP A 142 32.83 -11.81 9.20
CA ASP A 142 33.45 -13.09 8.84
C ASP A 142 34.63 -12.91 7.88
N LYS A 143 34.61 -11.92 6.97
CA LYS A 143 35.78 -11.53 6.18
C LYS A 143 36.91 -10.99 7.05
N ILE A 144 36.60 -10.14 8.03
CA ILE A 144 37.60 -9.61 8.98
C ILE A 144 38.19 -10.75 9.83
N LYS A 145 37.35 -11.65 10.35
CA LYS A 145 37.79 -12.83 11.12
C LYS A 145 38.65 -13.76 10.27
N SER A 146 38.23 -14.06 9.04
CA SER A 146 39.00 -14.94 8.16
C SER A 146 40.33 -14.32 7.76
N ALA A 147 40.40 -13.01 7.50
CA ALA A 147 41.65 -12.27 7.30
C ALA A 147 42.55 -12.31 8.55
N ALA A 148 41.97 -12.23 9.75
CA ALA A 148 42.71 -12.39 11.00
C ALA A 148 43.23 -13.83 11.21
N HIS A 149 42.49 -14.84 10.75
CA HIS A 149 42.91 -16.25 10.80
C HIS A 149 43.93 -16.62 9.72
N THR A 150 43.91 -15.96 8.56
CA THR A 150 44.95 -16.13 7.51
C THR A 150 46.21 -15.33 7.79
N TYR A 151 46.24 -14.53 8.87
CA TYR A 151 47.44 -13.91 9.36
C TYR A 151 48.41 -14.99 9.89
N GLN A 152 49.26 -15.50 9.00
CA GLN A 152 50.37 -16.33 9.39
C GLN A 152 51.33 -15.48 10.21
N LYS A 153 51.52 -15.84 11.48
CA LYS A 153 52.51 -15.18 12.33
C LYS A 153 53.85 -15.27 11.59
N PRO A 154 54.53 -14.15 11.28
CA PRO A 154 55.80 -14.21 10.59
C PRO A 154 56.75 -15.10 11.39
N ALA A 155 57.49 -15.97 10.69
CA ALA A 155 58.47 -16.86 11.31
C ALA A 155 59.37 -16.05 12.26
N LEU A 156 59.80 -16.65 13.36
CA LEU A 156 60.59 -15.98 14.40
C LEU A 156 61.81 -15.25 13.81
N PHE A 157 62.43 -15.80 12.76
CA PHE A 157 63.53 -15.16 12.06
C PHE A 157 63.12 -13.89 11.29
N ILE A 158 61.95 -13.85 10.66
CA ILE A 158 61.45 -12.64 10.00
C ILE A 158 61.13 -11.56 11.04
N ARG A 159 60.53 -11.95 12.17
CA ARG A 159 60.32 -11.03 13.30
C ARG A 159 61.64 -10.49 13.84
N PHE A 160 62.65 -11.33 13.94
CA PHE A 160 64.00 -10.94 14.35
C PHE A 160 64.64 -9.98 13.33
N LEU A 161 64.52 -10.23 12.03
CA LEU A 161 65.00 -9.32 11.00
C LEU A 161 64.26 -7.98 10.99
N ILE A 162 62.94 -7.97 11.16
CA ILE A 162 62.16 -6.73 11.29
C ILE A 162 62.56 -5.99 12.57
N TRP A 163 62.78 -6.70 13.68
CA TRP A 163 63.24 -6.10 14.93
C TRP A 163 64.66 -5.53 14.81
N ILE A 164 65.58 -6.21 14.11
CA ILE A 164 66.91 -5.67 13.78
C ILE A 164 66.77 -4.43 12.88
N ARG A 165 65.95 -4.50 11.83
CA ARG A 165 65.76 -3.38 10.91
C ARG A 165 65.18 -2.16 11.63
N ASP A 166 64.18 -2.36 12.49
CA ASP A 166 63.45 -1.28 13.12
C ASP A 166 64.13 -0.78 14.41
N GLY A 167 64.95 -1.62 15.07
CA GLY A 167 65.67 -1.28 16.31
C GLY A 167 67.15 -0.92 16.15
N PHE A 168 67.79 -1.38 15.07
CA PHE A 168 69.24 -1.28 14.83
C PHE A 168 69.58 -0.81 13.40
N SER A 169 68.70 -0.03 12.75
CA SER A 169 68.90 0.40 11.36
C SER A 169 70.28 1.05 11.11
N GLY A 170 70.77 1.85 12.06
CA GLY A 170 72.07 2.52 11.98
C GLY A 170 73.26 1.57 12.00
N VAL A 171 73.33 0.68 12.99
CA VAL A 171 74.44 -0.29 13.13
C VAL A 171 74.38 -1.36 12.04
N PHE A 172 73.18 -1.77 11.62
CA PHE A 172 73.02 -2.74 10.55
C PHE A 172 73.47 -2.18 9.19
N ALA A 173 73.12 -0.92 8.90
CA ALA A 173 73.58 -0.25 7.69
C ALA A 173 75.11 -0.08 7.66
N THR A 174 75.72 0.34 8.77
CA THR A 174 77.18 0.46 8.85
C THR A 174 77.88 -0.89 8.79
N SER A 175 77.30 -1.94 9.39
CA SER A 175 77.83 -3.31 9.30
C SER A 175 77.84 -3.83 7.86
N ILE A 176 76.77 -3.60 7.10
CA ILE A 176 76.70 -3.94 5.67
C ILE A 176 77.72 -3.12 4.87
N LEU A 177 77.86 -1.83 5.18
CA LEU A 177 78.80 -0.94 4.51
C LEU A 177 80.26 -1.40 4.72
N ILE A 178 80.63 -1.74 5.96
CA ILE A 178 81.96 -2.26 6.31
C ILE A 178 82.22 -3.58 5.58
N LEU A 179 81.24 -4.49 5.52
CA LEU A 179 81.33 -5.74 4.77
C LEU A 179 81.55 -5.50 3.26
N LEU A 180 80.84 -4.53 2.68
CA LEU A 180 81.01 -4.15 1.28
C LEU A 180 82.38 -3.53 1.01
N PHE A 181 82.86 -2.63 1.88
CA PHE A 181 84.20 -2.06 1.78
C PHE A 181 85.29 -3.12 1.92
N TYR A 182 85.12 -4.07 2.85
CA TYR A 182 86.03 -5.19 3.02
C TYR A 182 86.04 -6.11 1.80
N ALA A 183 84.87 -6.44 1.24
CA ALA A 183 84.77 -7.24 0.02
C ALA A 183 85.43 -6.52 -1.17
N TYR A 184 85.18 -5.22 -1.31
CA TYR A 184 85.77 -4.39 -2.36
C TYR A 184 87.30 -4.27 -2.22
N ALA A 185 87.80 -3.97 -1.02
CA ALA A 185 89.24 -3.88 -0.76
C ALA A 185 89.94 -5.23 -0.94
N GLY A 186 89.31 -6.34 -0.53
CA GLY A 186 89.86 -7.69 -0.69
C GLY A 186 90.01 -8.14 -2.15
N LEU A 187 89.18 -7.61 -3.06
CA LEU A 187 89.28 -7.87 -4.50
C LEU A 187 90.44 -7.11 -5.17
N ILE A 188 90.86 -5.98 -4.59
CA ILE A 188 91.90 -5.11 -5.17
C ILE A 188 93.27 -5.34 -4.51
N ALA A 189 93.30 -5.86 -3.28
CA ALA A 189 94.51 -5.94 -2.47
C ALA A 189 95.30 -7.26 -2.60
N ASP A 190 96.63 -7.14 -2.45
CA ASP A 190 97.61 -8.23 -2.50
C ASP A 190 97.55 -9.11 -1.22
N ASP A 191 98.09 -10.33 -1.26
CA ASP A 191 97.82 -11.38 -0.25
C ASP A 191 98.26 -11.02 1.19
N ASP A 192 99.30 -10.20 1.36
CA ASP A 192 99.75 -9.71 2.69
C ASP A 192 98.83 -8.62 3.25
N THR A 193 98.28 -7.75 2.39
CA THR A 193 97.32 -6.72 2.79
C THR A 193 96.00 -7.35 3.22
N ARG A 194 95.61 -8.47 2.60
CA ARG A 194 94.37 -9.20 2.90
C ARG A 194 94.35 -9.82 4.31
N LYS A 195 95.51 -10.23 4.85
CA LYS A 195 95.62 -10.73 6.23
C LYS A 195 95.52 -9.62 7.27
N ASN A 196 96.14 -8.46 7.03
CA ASN A 196 96.07 -7.31 7.92
C ASN A 196 94.67 -6.67 7.92
N LEU A 197 93.98 -6.66 6.78
CA LEU A 197 92.58 -6.23 6.65
C LEU A 197 91.63 -7.06 7.51
N LYS A 198 91.80 -8.40 7.57
CA LYS A 198 90.95 -9.28 8.38
C LYS A 198 91.01 -8.93 9.87
N GLN A 199 92.20 -8.63 10.39
CA GLN A 199 92.37 -8.29 11.80
C GLN A 199 91.83 -6.88 12.12
N GLY A 200 92.02 -5.92 11.22
CA GLY A 200 91.47 -4.57 11.37
C GLY A 200 89.94 -4.54 11.41
N VAL A 201 89.28 -5.25 10.49
CA VAL A 201 87.81 -5.26 10.40
C VAL A 201 87.16 -5.96 11.60
N ILE A 202 87.74 -7.06 12.09
CA ILE A 202 87.20 -7.74 13.28
C ILE A 202 87.31 -6.84 14.52
N LYS A 203 88.41 -6.08 14.63
CA LYS A 203 88.62 -5.16 15.75
C LYS A 203 87.65 -3.97 15.67
N GLU A 204 87.53 -3.32 14.51
CA GLU A 204 86.57 -2.23 14.31
C GLU A 204 85.12 -2.69 14.54
N PHE A 205 84.77 -3.91 14.14
CA PHE A 205 83.44 -4.45 14.41
C PHE A 205 83.19 -4.71 15.90
N ALA A 206 84.19 -5.23 16.62
CA ALA A 206 84.10 -5.44 18.06
C ALA A 206 83.96 -4.11 18.82
N ASP A 207 84.71 -3.08 18.42
CA ASP A 207 84.67 -1.75 19.01
C ASP A 207 83.30 -1.08 18.74
N LEU A 208 82.77 -1.20 17.53
CA LEU A 208 81.49 -0.59 17.13
C LEU A 208 80.25 -1.21 17.80
N VAL A 209 80.31 -2.51 18.11
CA VAL A 209 79.28 -3.23 18.90
C VAL A 209 79.42 -2.91 20.39
N SER A 210 80.63 -2.67 20.89
CA SER A 210 80.87 -2.36 22.30
C SER A 210 80.56 -0.91 22.67
N GLU A 211 80.69 0.04 21.74
CA GLU A 211 80.54 1.48 22.03
C GLU A 211 79.10 2.03 21.88
N ASN A 212 78.17 1.27 21.29
CA ASN A 212 76.77 1.70 21.12
C ASN A 212 75.80 0.97 22.07
N PRO A 213 75.52 1.49 23.29
CA PRO A 213 74.47 0.93 24.12
C PRO A 213 73.09 1.18 23.51
N LEU A 214 72.27 0.12 23.49
CA LEU A 214 70.89 0.05 22.97
C LEU A 214 70.07 1.34 23.18
N PRO A 215 69.41 1.89 22.14
CA PRO A 215 68.41 2.93 22.36
C PRO A 215 67.23 2.36 23.17
N SER A 216 66.87 3.07 24.24
CA SER A 216 65.73 2.73 25.09
C SER A 216 64.41 2.83 24.32
N ARG A 217 63.57 1.80 24.51
CA ARG A 217 62.24 1.64 23.89
C ARG A 217 61.36 2.88 24.11
N PRO A 218 60.76 3.50 23.08
CA PRO A 218 59.80 4.57 23.30
C PRO A 218 58.55 4.01 24.01
N SER A 219 58.26 4.60 25.17
CA SER A 219 57.11 4.29 26.01
C SER A 219 55.82 4.77 25.34
N ASN A 220 54.96 3.80 25.00
CA ASN A 220 53.50 3.85 24.90
C ASN A 220 52.79 5.12 24.39
N ILE A 221 52.16 4.90 23.24
CA ILE A 221 50.90 5.46 22.75
C ILE A 221 49.96 5.84 23.90
N VAL A 222 49.66 7.13 24.03
CA VAL A 222 48.55 7.65 24.85
C VAL A 222 47.26 7.35 24.09
N LEU A 223 46.50 6.36 24.54
CA LEU A 223 45.08 6.22 24.19
C LEU A 223 44.30 7.22 25.03
N SER A 224 43.86 8.32 24.40
CA SER A 224 42.85 9.21 24.98
C SER A 224 41.53 8.45 25.08
N LYS A 225 40.97 8.41 26.30
CA LYS A 225 39.57 8.05 26.56
C LYS A 225 38.64 9.17 26.12
#